data_AF-A0A2D8MLT9-F1
#
_entry.id   AF-A0A2D8MLT9-F1
#
_cell.length_a   1.000
_cell.length_b   1.000
_cell.length_c   1.000
_cell.angle_alpha   90.00
_cell.angle_beta   90.00
_cell.angle_gamma   90.00
#
_symmetry.space_group_name_H-M   'P 1'
#
loop_
_entity.id
_entity.type
_entity.pdbx_description
1 polymer ?
#
loop_
_entity_poly.entity_id
_entity_poly.type
_entity_poly.pdbx_seq_one_letter_code
_entity_poly.pdbx_strand_id
1 'polypeptide(L)'
;MMFRKTLRISVDRVGALIGQSGKTKTWIEQKCRVNLVIDSNTGEVIVSSDNLHSNSLCALDIVQAIAHGFSHVRASSLLDETKYLETIDLKHYCGKSSNSLSRIKSRLIGEKGKARRVMEETTNTYISIYGHFISVIGTPEKIKLVEDAVDVLASGGQHKTAYDLLQRSRTRAKLDRLQLWEDSPVVEN
;
A
#
# COMPACT_ATOMS: atom_id res chain seq x y z
N MET A 1 15.75 -17.05 -20.02
CA MET A 1 15.46 -16.22 -18.83
C MET A 1 13.96 -16.01 -18.78
N MET A 2 13.28 -16.46 -17.72
CA MET A 2 11.81 -16.54 -17.73
C MET A 2 11.11 -15.30 -17.16
N PHE A 3 11.78 -14.54 -16.29
CA PHE A 3 11.31 -13.24 -15.82
C PHE A 3 12.47 -12.27 -15.59
N ARG A 4 12.36 -11.06 -16.15
CA ARG A 4 13.24 -9.93 -15.86
C ARG A 4 12.45 -8.64 -15.95
N LYS A 5 12.47 -7.83 -14.90
CA LYS A 5 11.88 -6.49 -14.92
C LYS A 5 12.77 -5.51 -14.18
N THR A 6 12.95 -4.35 -14.78
CA THR A 6 13.69 -3.24 -14.20
C THR A 6 12.70 -2.18 -13.74
N LEU A 7 12.92 -1.64 -12.55
CA LEU A 7 12.19 -0.49 -12.02
C LEU A 7 13.16 0.48 -11.36
N ARG A 8 12.70 1.71 -11.16
CA ARG A 8 13.50 2.76 -10.53
C ARG A 8 12.85 3.22 -9.24
N ILE A 9 13.65 3.33 -8.18
CA ILE A 9 13.24 3.85 -6.89
C ILE A 9 14.01 5.14 -6.58
N SER A 10 13.48 5.95 -5.67
CA SER A 10 14.20 7.12 -5.20
C SER A 10 15.47 6.69 -4.45
N VAL A 11 16.58 7.41 -4.66
CA VAL A 11 17.90 7.03 -4.12
C VAL A 11 17.89 6.97 -2.59
N ASP A 12 17.14 7.84 -1.92
CA ASP A 12 16.96 7.81 -0.46
C ASP A 12 16.23 6.56 0.06
N ARG A 13 15.57 5.79 -0.82
CA ARG A 13 14.87 4.55 -0.49
C ARG A 13 15.69 3.29 -0.74
N VAL A 14 16.83 3.40 -1.44
CA VAL A 14 17.75 2.27 -1.66
C VAL A 14 18.17 1.63 -0.34
N GLY A 15 18.56 2.45 0.65
CA GLY A 15 18.95 1.93 1.96
C GLY A 15 17.84 1.14 2.67
N ALA A 16 16.59 1.57 2.50
CA ALA A 16 15.43 0.85 3.07
C ALA A 16 15.16 -0.48 2.34
N LEU A 17 15.41 -0.54 1.02
CA LEU A 17 15.25 -1.76 0.23
C LEU A 17 16.37 -2.78 0.51
N ILE A 18 17.61 -2.32 0.65
CA ILE A 18 18.74 -3.19 1.04
C ILE A 18 18.52 -3.66 2.49
N GLY A 19 18.15 -2.75 3.39
CA GLY A 19 18.02 -3.00 4.82
C GLY A 19 19.38 -3.16 5.52
N GLN A 20 19.36 -3.23 6.85
CA GLN A 20 20.57 -3.37 7.65
C GLN A 20 21.31 -4.66 7.25
N SER A 21 22.56 -4.52 6.81
CA SER A 21 23.40 -5.63 6.32
C SER A 21 22.75 -6.46 5.20
N GLY A 22 21.88 -5.86 4.37
CA GLY A 22 21.23 -6.56 3.26
C GLY A 22 20.02 -7.43 3.66
N LYS A 23 19.60 -7.41 4.94
CA LYS A 23 18.53 -8.29 5.45
C LYS A 23 17.22 -8.19 4.68
N THR A 24 16.83 -6.98 4.28
CA THR A 24 15.55 -6.78 3.56
C THR A 24 15.65 -7.32 2.14
N LYS A 25 16.75 -7.04 1.43
CA LYS A 25 17.01 -7.62 0.11
C LYS A 25 16.95 -9.16 0.16
N THR A 26 17.74 -9.77 1.05
CA THR A 26 17.82 -11.24 1.17
C THR A 26 16.46 -11.84 1.53
N TRP A 27 15.69 -11.17 2.39
CA TRP A 27 14.35 -11.60 2.73
C TRP A 27 13.40 -11.64 1.52
N ILE A 28 13.42 -10.62 0.65
CA ILE A 28 12.61 -10.59 -0.58
C ILE A 28 13.06 -11.73 -1.52
N GLU A 29 14.36 -11.86 -1.75
CA GLU A 29 14.94 -12.89 -2.62
C GLU A 29 14.51 -14.31 -2.17
N GLN A 30 14.53 -14.58 -0.87
CA GLN A 30 14.14 -15.87 -0.30
C GLN A 30 12.63 -16.12 -0.37
N LYS A 31 11.81 -15.13 0.02
CA LYS A 31 10.34 -15.29 0.07
C LYS A 31 9.72 -15.38 -1.31
N CYS A 32 10.23 -14.63 -2.27
CA CYS A 32 9.69 -14.60 -3.63
C CYS A 32 10.46 -15.50 -4.61
N ARG A 33 11.60 -16.09 -4.20
CA ARG A 33 12.49 -16.91 -5.04
C ARG A 33 12.97 -16.15 -6.27
N VAL A 34 13.47 -14.94 -6.05
CA VAL A 34 13.98 -14.03 -7.09
C VAL A 34 15.40 -13.58 -6.76
N ASN A 35 16.09 -13.00 -7.74
CA ASN A 35 17.34 -12.28 -7.56
C ASN A 35 17.09 -10.77 -7.71
N LEU A 36 17.63 -9.98 -6.78
CA LEU A 36 17.59 -8.53 -6.81
C LEU A 36 18.99 -7.95 -7.06
N VAL A 37 19.13 -7.19 -8.14
CA VAL A 37 20.31 -6.35 -8.40
C VAL A 37 19.91 -4.89 -8.19
N ILE A 38 20.60 -4.19 -7.30
CA ILE A 38 20.27 -2.82 -6.90
C ILE A 38 21.49 -1.93 -7.15
N ASP A 39 21.36 -0.95 -8.03
CA ASP A 39 22.35 0.10 -8.21
C ASP A 39 22.08 1.22 -7.20
N SER A 40 23.01 1.39 -6.26
CA SER A 40 22.86 2.35 -5.17
C SER A 40 23.04 3.80 -5.59
N ASN A 41 23.64 4.07 -6.76
CA ASN A 41 23.86 5.42 -7.27
C ASN A 41 22.64 5.91 -8.07
N THR A 42 22.04 5.04 -8.88
CA THR A 42 20.95 5.40 -9.79
C THR A 42 19.55 5.13 -9.22
N GLY A 43 19.46 4.24 -8.23
CA GLY A 43 18.20 3.71 -7.72
C GLY A 43 17.56 2.69 -8.66
N GLU A 44 18.30 2.16 -9.63
CA GLU A 44 17.83 1.08 -10.49
C GLU A 44 17.76 -0.24 -9.72
N VAL A 45 16.63 -0.93 -9.85
CA VAL A 45 16.40 -2.25 -9.27
C VAL A 45 16.01 -3.19 -10.40
N ILE A 46 16.73 -4.30 -10.51
CA ILE A 46 16.43 -5.38 -11.45
C ILE A 46 15.92 -6.56 -10.64
N VAL A 47 14.70 -6.98 -10.92
CA VAL A 47 14.09 -8.20 -10.40
C VAL A 47 14.16 -9.25 -11.48
N SER A 48 14.77 -10.40 -11.17
CA SER A 48 14.92 -11.48 -12.13
C SER A 48 14.69 -12.85 -11.51
N SER A 49 14.21 -13.79 -12.31
CA SER A 49 14.06 -15.18 -11.92
C SER A 49 14.05 -16.09 -13.15
N ASP A 50 14.65 -17.26 -12.99
CA ASP A 50 14.57 -18.41 -13.89
C ASP A 50 13.66 -19.53 -13.32
N ASN A 51 13.16 -19.37 -12.09
CA ASN A 51 12.34 -20.35 -11.39
C ASN A 51 10.85 -20.19 -11.72
N LEU A 52 10.22 -21.28 -12.17
CA LEU A 52 8.78 -21.33 -12.51
C LEU A 52 7.86 -21.07 -11.32
N HIS A 53 8.32 -21.39 -10.12
CA HIS A 53 7.59 -21.18 -8.88
C HIS A 53 8.00 -19.88 -8.17
N SER A 54 8.63 -18.94 -8.87
CA SER A 54 8.93 -17.63 -8.31
C SER A 54 7.70 -16.74 -8.27
N ASN A 55 7.55 -16.00 -7.18
CA ASN A 55 6.51 -14.98 -7.06
C ASN A 55 7.09 -13.62 -7.47
N SER A 56 7.49 -13.53 -8.75
CA SER A 56 8.21 -12.38 -9.27
C SER A 56 7.36 -11.10 -9.31
N LEU A 57 6.04 -11.22 -9.44
CA LEU A 57 5.11 -10.08 -9.36
C LEU A 57 5.00 -9.55 -7.94
N CYS A 58 4.81 -10.42 -6.94
CA CYS A 58 4.83 -10.01 -5.54
C CYS A 58 6.17 -9.36 -5.14
N ALA A 59 7.30 -9.85 -5.66
CA ALA A 59 8.59 -9.20 -5.43
C ALA A 59 8.60 -7.75 -5.94
N LEU A 60 8.04 -7.49 -7.13
CA LEU A 60 7.91 -6.14 -7.66
C LEU A 60 7.02 -5.27 -6.77
N ASP A 61 5.88 -5.79 -6.33
CA ASP A 61 4.96 -5.05 -5.47
C ASP A 61 5.60 -4.73 -4.11
N ILE A 62 6.37 -5.65 -3.52
CA ILE A 62 7.12 -5.40 -2.29
C ILE A 62 8.21 -4.34 -2.50
N VAL A 63 8.97 -4.42 -3.59
CA VAL A 63 9.99 -3.40 -3.94
C VAL A 63 9.31 -2.03 -4.10
N GLN A 64 8.19 -1.97 -4.82
CA GLN A 64 7.42 -0.75 -5.05
C GLN A 64 6.84 -0.19 -3.74
N ALA A 65 6.31 -1.05 -2.87
CA ALA A 65 5.82 -0.65 -1.55
C ALA A 65 6.94 -0.02 -0.71
N ILE A 66 8.12 -0.64 -0.65
CA ILE A 66 9.28 -0.08 0.06
C ILE A 66 9.72 1.23 -0.59
N ALA A 67 9.69 1.33 -1.92
CA ALA A 67 9.97 2.57 -2.64
C ALA A 67 8.99 3.71 -2.25
N HIS A 68 7.74 3.37 -1.97
CA HIS A 68 6.71 4.32 -1.50
C HIS A 68 6.63 4.48 0.02
N GLY A 69 7.71 4.16 0.74
CA GLY A 69 7.84 4.50 2.16
C GLY A 69 7.37 3.44 3.15
N PHE A 70 6.90 2.27 2.69
CA PHE A 70 6.63 1.16 3.61
C PHE A 70 7.93 0.58 4.19
N SER A 71 7.83 0.04 5.41
CA SER A 71 8.86 -0.82 5.98
C SER A 71 8.70 -2.25 5.46
N HIS A 72 9.75 -3.06 5.55
CA HIS A 72 9.67 -4.48 5.17
C HIS A 72 8.57 -5.24 5.93
N VAL A 73 8.35 -4.92 7.22
CA VAL A 73 7.29 -5.53 8.05
C VAL A 73 5.88 -5.23 7.52
N ARG A 74 5.66 -4.03 6.98
CA ARG A 74 4.34 -3.68 6.41
C ARG A 74 4.20 -4.22 4.99
N ALA A 75 5.26 -4.14 4.20
CA ALA A 75 5.31 -4.66 2.83
C ALA A 75 5.16 -6.19 2.79
N SER A 76 5.57 -6.93 3.83
CA SER A 76 5.36 -8.38 3.91
C SER A 76 3.89 -8.80 3.87
N SER A 77 2.96 -7.86 4.12
CA SER A 77 1.53 -8.10 3.94
C SER A 77 1.16 -8.43 2.49
N LEU A 78 1.98 -8.10 1.49
CA LEU A 78 1.75 -8.44 0.08
C LEU A 78 2.09 -9.91 -0.26
N LEU A 79 2.64 -10.66 0.69
CA LEU A 79 2.78 -12.11 0.55
C LEU A 79 1.43 -12.85 0.64
N ASP A 80 0.41 -12.16 1.14
CA ASP A 80 -0.98 -12.61 1.12
C ASP A 80 -1.59 -12.23 -0.24
N GLU A 81 -1.98 -13.24 -1.03
CA GLU A 81 -2.50 -13.08 -2.40
C GLU A 81 -3.84 -12.32 -2.45
N THR A 82 -4.52 -12.16 -1.31
CA THR A 82 -5.76 -11.36 -1.23
C THR A 82 -5.49 -9.86 -1.13
N LYS A 83 -4.22 -9.46 -0.95
CA LYS A 83 -3.83 -8.07 -0.72
C LYS A 83 -3.00 -7.51 -1.87
N TYR A 84 -3.27 -6.25 -2.16
CA TYR A 84 -2.69 -5.52 -3.27
C TYR A 84 -2.04 -4.24 -2.77
N LEU A 85 -1.11 -3.70 -3.57
CA LEU A 85 -0.55 -2.37 -3.40
C LEU A 85 -1.24 -1.43 -4.38
N GLU A 86 -1.81 -0.35 -3.87
CA GLU A 86 -2.34 0.75 -4.69
C GLU A 86 -1.58 2.03 -4.39
N THR A 87 -1.37 2.89 -5.40
CA THR A 87 -0.59 4.13 -5.25
C THR A 87 -1.23 5.27 -6.01
N ILE A 88 -1.57 6.32 -5.28
CA ILE A 88 -2.26 7.51 -5.79
C ILE A 88 -1.27 8.68 -5.84
N ASP A 89 -1.14 9.31 -7.00
CA ASP A 89 -0.38 10.56 -7.14
C ASP A 89 -1.20 11.76 -6.64
N LEU A 90 -0.75 12.39 -5.56
CA LEU A 90 -1.42 13.55 -4.97
C LEU A 90 -1.35 14.80 -5.86
N LYS A 91 -0.49 14.82 -6.89
CA LYS A 91 -0.45 15.89 -7.90
C LYS A 91 -1.73 15.96 -8.71
N HIS A 92 -2.52 14.90 -8.79
CA HIS A 92 -3.84 14.94 -9.40
C HIS A 92 -4.78 15.94 -8.70
N TYR A 93 -4.60 16.20 -7.40
CA TYR A 93 -5.43 17.13 -6.63
C TYR A 93 -4.82 18.53 -6.52
N CYS A 94 -3.49 18.65 -6.50
CA CYS A 94 -2.79 19.93 -6.26
C CYS A 94 -2.14 20.55 -7.49
N GLY A 95 -2.13 19.86 -8.63
CA GLY A 95 -1.40 20.26 -9.82
C GLY A 95 0.10 20.37 -9.55
N LYS A 96 0.69 21.53 -9.87
CA LYS A 96 2.13 21.80 -9.70
C LYS A 96 2.47 22.52 -8.38
N SER A 97 1.49 22.81 -7.52
CA SER A 97 1.70 23.64 -6.32
C SER A 97 2.24 22.83 -5.15
N SER A 98 3.48 23.10 -4.76
CA SER A 98 4.13 22.51 -3.58
C SER A 98 3.40 22.85 -2.28
N ASN A 99 2.88 24.07 -2.16
CA ASN A 99 2.11 24.51 -0.99
C ASN A 99 0.80 23.73 -0.87
N SER A 100 0.08 23.54 -1.98
CA SER A 100 -1.13 22.72 -1.99
C SER A 100 -0.83 21.26 -1.66
N LEU A 101 0.25 20.69 -2.22
CA LEU A 101 0.70 19.33 -1.87
C LEU A 101 1.00 19.19 -0.37
N SER A 102 1.69 20.17 0.22
CA SER A 102 1.98 20.17 1.66
C SER A 102 0.70 20.18 2.49
N ARG A 103 -0.28 21.03 2.14
CA ARG A 103 -1.57 21.09 2.83
C ARG A 103 -2.35 19.77 2.73
N ILE A 104 -2.39 19.16 1.55
CA ILE A 104 -3.05 17.86 1.34
C ILE A 104 -2.39 16.78 2.21
N LYS A 105 -1.06 16.70 2.19
CA LYS A 105 -0.32 15.76 3.05
C LYS A 105 -0.61 16.00 4.54
N SER A 106 -0.63 17.25 5.00
CA SER A 106 -0.98 17.59 6.38
C SER A 106 -2.38 17.11 6.77
N ARG A 107 -3.35 17.18 5.86
CA ARG A 107 -4.70 16.65 6.08
C ARG A 107 -4.69 15.13 6.12
N LEU A 108 -4.10 14.46 5.12
CA LEU A 108 -4.05 13.00 5.06
C LEU A 108 -3.33 12.37 6.27
N ILE A 109 -2.26 13.01 6.76
CA ILE A 109 -1.56 12.60 7.98
C ILE A 109 -2.44 12.94 9.20
N GLY A 110 -2.97 14.15 9.25
CA GLY A 110 -3.69 14.70 10.39
C GLY A 110 -2.78 15.01 11.57
N GLU A 111 -3.35 15.64 12.61
CA GLU A 111 -2.60 15.97 13.83
C GLU A 111 -1.98 14.70 14.44
N LYS A 112 -0.65 14.70 14.63
CA LYS A 112 0.13 13.56 15.15
C LYS A 112 -0.13 12.23 14.40
N GLY A 113 -0.50 12.30 13.12
CA GLY A 113 -0.81 11.11 12.33
C GLY A 113 -2.21 10.52 12.56
N LYS A 114 -3.10 11.25 13.26
CA LYS A 114 -4.43 10.75 13.65
C LYS A 114 -5.28 10.34 12.45
N ALA A 115 -5.32 11.15 11.39
CA ALA A 115 -6.18 10.86 10.24
C ALA A 115 -5.76 9.57 9.53
N ARG A 116 -4.46 9.45 9.25
CA ARG A 116 -3.87 8.22 8.70
C ARG A 116 -4.19 7.00 9.57
N ARG A 117 -3.99 7.09 10.88
CA ARG A 117 -4.28 5.99 11.82
C ARG A 117 -5.74 5.59 11.82
N VAL A 118 -6.67 6.56 11.84
CA VAL A 118 -8.10 6.28 11.78
C VAL A 118 -8.48 5.56 10.50
N MET A 119 -7.91 5.96 9.35
CA MET A 119 -8.14 5.25 8.08
C MET A 119 -7.60 3.81 8.14
N GLU A 120 -6.36 3.62 8.60
CA GLU A 120 -5.74 2.30 8.76
C GLU A 120 -6.54 1.37 9.68
N GLU A 121 -6.91 1.86 10.88
CA GLU A 121 -7.63 1.10 11.90
C GLU A 121 -9.06 0.76 11.48
N THR A 122 -9.74 1.67 10.77
CA THR A 122 -11.13 1.46 10.34
C THR A 122 -11.21 0.47 9.17
N THR A 123 -10.22 0.49 8.27
CA THR A 123 -10.20 -0.32 7.05
C THR A 123 -9.35 -1.58 7.15
N ASN A 124 -8.55 -1.73 8.22
CA ASN A 124 -7.54 -2.78 8.37
C ASN A 124 -6.54 -2.80 7.21
N THR A 125 -6.06 -1.61 6.83
CA THR A 125 -5.09 -1.42 5.74
C THR A 125 -3.80 -0.82 6.29
N TYR A 126 -2.75 -0.84 5.46
CA TYR A 126 -1.53 -0.09 5.71
C TYR A 126 -1.40 1.07 4.74
N ILE A 127 -1.22 2.28 5.26
CA ILE A 127 -1.03 3.50 4.47
C ILE A 127 0.39 4.05 4.67
N SER A 128 1.01 4.48 3.56
CA SER A 128 2.25 5.24 3.52
C SER A 128 2.03 6.53 2.74
N ILE A 129 2.60 7.64 3.22
CA ILE A 129 2.57 8.93 2.54
C ILE A 129 4.02 9.35 2.34
N TYR A 130 4.51 9.28 1.11
CA TYR A 130 5.91 9.50 0.78
C TYR A 130 6.05 10.34 -0.50
N GLY A 131 6.86 11.40 -0.42
CA GLY A 131 7.02 12.35 -1.52
C GLY A 131 5.71 13.06 -1.88
N HIS A 132 5.16 12.71 -3.05
CA HIS A 132 3.88 13.18 -3.57
C HIS A 132 2.88 12.04 -3.76
N PHE A 133 3.17 10.86 -3.25
CA PHE A 133 2.30 9.69 -3.33
C PHE A 133 1.69 9.36 -1.98
N ILE A 134 0.49 8.81 -2.03
CA ILE A 134 -0.08 8.00 -0.97
C ILE A 134 -0.25 6.58 -1.49
N SER A 135 0.26 5.61 -0.75
CA SER A 135 0.19 4.20 -1.10
C SER A 135 -0.53 3.41 -0.02
N VAL A 136 -1.30 2.41 -0.43
CA VAL A 136 -2.17 1.62 0.44
C VAL A 136 -1.94 0.13 0.16
N ILE A 137 -1.82 -0.67 1.22
CA ILE A 137 -1.80 -2.14 1.14
C ILE A 137 -3.04 -2.69 1.85
N GLY A 138 -3.82 -3.50 1.16
CA GLY A 138 -5.06 -4.08 1.68
C GLY A 138 -5.80 -4.94 0.65
N THR A 139 -6.98 -5.44 1.00
CA THR A 139 -7.86 -6.08 0.00
C THR A 139 -8.48 -5.01 -0.92
N PRO A 140 -8.91 -5.37 -2.15
CA PRO A 140 -9.44 -4.41 -3.11
C PRO A 140 -10.58 -3.56 -2.54
N GLU A 141 -11.50 -4.17 -1.79
CA GLU A 141 -12.64 -3.49 -1.19
C GLU A 141 -12.18 -2.47 -0.14
N LYS A 142 -11.16 -2.81 0.66
CA LYS A 142 -10.65 -1.92 1.70
C LYS A 142 -9.79 -0.81 1.14
N ILE A 143 -9.01 -1.09 0.10
CA ILE A 143 -8.28 -0.06 -0.65
C ILE A 143 -9.26 0.96 -1.19
N LYS A 144 -10.37 0.53 -1.81
CA LYS A 144 -11.35 1.45 -2.38
C LYS A 144 -11.94 2.42 -1.36
N LEU A 145 -12.22 1.94 -0.15
CA LEU A 145 -12.70 2.81 0.94
C LEU A 145 -11.66 3.84 1.37
N VAL A 146 -10.37 3.47 1.37
CA VAL A 146 -9.29 4.41 1.65
C VAL A 146 -9.19 5.44 0.53
N GLU A 147 -9.27 5.04 -0.74
CA GLU A 147 -9.29 5.97 -1.88
C GLU A 147 -10.39 7.03 -1.73
N ASP A 148 -11.63 6.61 -1.46
CA ASP A 148 -12.74 7.56 -1.34
C ASP A 148 -12.53 8.54 -0.16
N ALA A 149 -11.94 8.06 0.94
CA ALA A 149 -11.58 8.93 2.07
C ALA A 149 -10.43 9.88 1.72
N VAL A 150 -9.44 9.43 0.96
CA VAL A 150 -8.35 10.25 0.43
C VAL A 150 -8.89 11.33 -0.50
N ASP A 151 -9.83 11.00 -1.39
CA ASP A 151 -10.49 11.94 -2.30
C ASP A 151 -11.17 13.08 -1.54
N VAL A 152 -11.94 12.75 -0.51
CA VAL A 152 -12.60 13.74 0.36
C VAL A 152 -11.56 14.66 0.99
N LEU A 153 -10.51 14.11 1.60
CA LEU A 153 -9.52 14.90 2.32
C LEU A 153 -8.65 15.75 1.40
N ALA A 154 -8.22 15.19 0.27
CA ALA A 154 -7.36 15.84 -0.72
C ALA A 154 -8.09 16.96 -1.47
N SER A 155 -9.40 16.81 -1.67
CA SER A 155 -10.27 17.84 -2.28
C SER A 155 -10.73 18.91 -1.28
N GLY A 156 -10.25 18.89 -0.03
CA GLY A 156 -10.54 19.90 0.99
C GLY A 156 -11.76 19.62 1.87
N GLY A 157 -12.45 18.49 1.67
CA GLY A 157 -13.58 18.04 2.49
C GLY A 157 -13.19 17.72 3.94
N GLN A 158 -14.15 17.80 4.85
CA GLN A 158 -13.90 17.69 6.29
C GLN A 158 -13.44 16.28 6.69
N HIS A 159 -12.58 16.20 7.71
CA HIS A 159 -12.20 14.94 8.35
C HIS A 159 -13.39 14.11 8.81
N LYS A 160 -14.39 14.78 9.39
CA LYS A 160 -15.63 14.13 9.82
C LYS A 160 -16.31 13.39 8.66
N THR A 161 -16.42 14.02 7.49
CA THR A 161 -17.02 13.41 6.29
C THR A 161 -16.27 12.16 5.85
N ALA A 162 -14.93 12.21 5.83
CA ALA A 162 -14.11 11.04 5.50
C ALA A 162 -14.30 9.90 6.53
N TYR A 163 -14.36 10.23 7.82
CA TYR A 163 -14.56 9.22 8.87
C TYR A 163 -15.97 8.60 8.81
N ASP A 164 -17.00 9.43 8.59
CA ASP A 164 -18.38 8.97 8.47
C ASP A 164 -18.55 8.02 7.27
N LEU A 165 -17.87 8.32 6.15
CA LEU A 165 -17.84 7.45 4.97
C LEU A 165 -17.27 6.05 5.31
N LEU A 166 -16.11 6.02 5.96
CA LEU A 166 -15.45 4.77 6.37
C LEU A 166 -16.31 3.97 7.36
N GLN A 167 -16.93 4.63 8.34
CA GLN A 167 -17.77 3.97 9.33
C GLN A 167 -19.05 3.41 8.73
N ARG A 168 -19.73 4.16 7.85
CA ARG A 168 -20.94 3.67 7.16
C ARG A 168 -20.64 2.41 6.35
N SER A 169 -19.54 2.42 5.61
CA SER A 169 -19.12 1.25 4.83
C SER A 169 -18.78 0.05 5.72
N ARG A 170 -18.08 0.27 6.83
CA ARG A 170 -17.80 -0.78 7.82
C ARG A 170 -19.09 -1.38 8.40
N THR A 171 -20.06 -0.55 8.76
CA THR A 171 -21.36 -0.99 9.28
C THR A 171 -22.13 -1.79 8.24
N ARG A 172 -22.17 -1.32 6.98
CA ARG A 172 -22.81 -2.04 5.87
C ARG A 172 -22.20 -3.42 5.66
N ALA A 173 -20.88 -3.51 5.55
CA ALA A 173 -20.19 -4.79 5.37
C ALA A 173 -20.45 -5.78 6.52
N LYS A 174 -20.67 -5.27 7.75
CA LYS A 174 -21.05 -6.11 8.89
C LYS A 174 -22.48 -6.65 8.76
N LEU A 175 -23.41 -5.82 8.30
CA LEU A 175 -24.80 -6.22 8.07
C LEU A 175 -24.91 -7.24 6.94
N ASP A 176 -24.24 -6.99 5.81
CA ASP A 176 -24.22 -7.90 4.65
C ASP A 176 -23.70 -9.29 5.05
N ARG A 177 -22.69 -9.35 5.94
CA ARG A 177 -22.17 -10.62 6.48
C ARG A 177 -23.16 -11.37 7.38
N LEU A 178 -23.99 -10.64 8.14
CA LEU A 178 -25.01 -11.27 8.98
C LEU A 178 -26.13 -11.87 8.13
N GLN A 179 -26.56 -11.16 7.09
CA GLN A 179 -27.56 -11.66 6.13
C GLN A 179 -27.11 -12.94 5.44
N LEU A 180 -25.85 -13.00 4.99
CA LEU A 180 -25.28 -14.22 4.40
C LEU A 180 -25.28 -15.43 5.36
N TRP A 181 -25.16 -15.20 6.67
CA TRP A 181 -25.24 -16.27 7.66
C TRP A 181 -26.68 -16.75 7.88
N GLU A 182 -27.65 -15.84 7.89
CA GLU A 182 -29.08 -16.18 7.98
C GLU A 182 -29.58 -16.95 6.74
N ASP A 183 -29.04 -16.63 5.57
CA ASP A 183 -29.40 -17.26 4.29
C ASP A 183 -28.62 -18.56 3.98
N SER A 184 -27.65 -18.95 4.82
CA SER A 184 -26.88 -20.17 4.62
C SER A 184 -27.74 -21.40 4.93
N PRO A 185 -27.91 -22.36 3.99
CA PRO A 185 -28.69 -23.56 4.26
C PRO A 185 -28.05 -24.32 5.42
N VAL A 186 -28.85 -24.67 6.43
CA VAL A 186 -28.44 -25.56 7.50
C VAL A 186 -28.06 -26.87 6.84
N VAL A 187 -26.77 -27.21 6.84
CA VAL A 187 -26.29 -28.53 6.42
C VAL A 187 -26.72 -29.50 7.52
N GLU A 188 -27.89 -30.11 7.34
CA GLU A 188 -28.30 -31.27 8.15
C GLU A 188 -27.37 -32.43 7.80
N ASN A 189 -26.64 -32.92 8.81
CA ASN A 189 -25.85 -34.15 8.75
C ASN A 189 -26.74 -35.37 8.95
#